data_AF-A0A0N1NF05-F1
#
_entry.id   AF-A0A0N1NF05-F1
#
_cell.length_a   1.000
_cell.length_b   1.000
_cell.length_c   1.000
_cell.angle_alpha   90.00
_cell.angle_beta   90.00
_cell.angle_gamma   90.00
#
_symmetry.space_group_name_H-M   'P 1'
#
loop_
_entity.id
_entity.type
_entity.pdbx_description
1 polymer ?
#
loop_
_entity_poly.entity_id
_entity_poly.type
_entity_poly.pdbx_seq_one_letter_code
_entity_poly.pdbx_strand_id
1 'polypeptide(L)'
;ARGPPPPAAPPATRGGGPRPRRDGHPPGRGGAGGGAPRRYAKDRRYAQDHRVDVPHPDAPYAFTPDTGHRLRVSFACPTCHQRIRVPVRGRVRARCAVCRTVLECDT
;
A
#
# COMPACT_ATOMS: atom_id res chain seq x y z
N ALA A 1 11.28 12.28 -53.07
CA ALA A 1 10.41 11.98 -51.92
C ALA A 1 10.63 10.53 -51.48
N ARG A 2 11.29 10.32 -50.34
CA ARG A 2 11.31 9.04 -49.62
C ARG A 2 11.11 9.41 -48.14
N GLY A 3 9.93 9.10 -47.63
CA GLY A 3 9.51 9.44 -46.26
C GLY A 3 10.32 8.66 -45.21
N PRO A 4 10.28 9.11 -43.94
CA PRO A 4 10.99 8.45 -42.86
C PRO A 4 10.41 7.05 -42.56
N PRO A 5 11.24 6.07 -42.16
CA PRO A 5 10.77 4.75 -41.77
C PRO A 5 9.99 4.81 -40.43
N PRO A 6 9.00 3.92 -40.21
CA PRO A 6 8.20 3.87 -38.98
C PRO A 6 9.01 3.35 -37.77
N PRO A 7 8.57 3.64 -36.53
CA PRO A 7 9.30 3.27 -35.32
C PRO A 7 9.29 1.75 -35.07
N ALA A 8 10.43 1.21 -34.65
CA ALA A 8 10.59 -0.18 -34.28
C ALA A 8 9.79 -0.51 -33.00
N ALA A 9 9.02 -1.61 -33.05
CA ALA A 9 8.31 -2.16 -31.90
C ALA A 9 9.29 -2.83 -30.91
N PRO A 10 9.02 -2.80 -29.60
CA PRO A 10 9.85 -3.53 -28.63
C PRO A 10 9.60 -5.05 -28.75
N PRO A 11 10.64 -5.90 -28.62
CA PRO A 11 10.45 -7.34 -28.60
C PRO A 11 9.70 -7.77 -27.34
N ALA A 12 8.61 -8.50 -27.53
CA ALA A 12 7.91 -9.21 -26.46
C ALA A 12 8.75 -10.40 -26.01
N THR A 13 9.35 -10.34 -24.83
CA THR A 13 9.95 -11.51 -24.19
C THR A 13 8.89 -12.29 -23.44
N ARG A 14 8.45 -13.38 -24.06
CA ARG A 14 7.70 -14.46 -23.41
C ARG A 14 8.69 -15.53 -22.95
N GLY A 15 8.72 -15.83 -21.65
CA GLY A 15 9.20 -17.12 -21.17
C GLY A 15 9.94 -17.09 -19.83
N GLY A 16 9.47 -17.91 -18.87
CA GLY A 16 10.32 -18.34 -17.75
C GLY A 16 9.62 -18.77 -16.45
N GLY A 17 8.77 -19.80 -16.51
CA GLY A 17 8.56 -20.81 -15.43
C GLY A 17 7.97 -20.40 -14.06
N PRO A 18 7.21 -21.30 -13.39
CA PRO A 18 6.81 -21.10 -12.00
C PRO A 18 8.04 -21.21 -11.09
N ARG A 19 8.41 -20.11 -10.43
CA ARG A 19 9.40 -20.14 -9.36
C ARG A 19 8.81 -20.84 -8.12
N PRO A 20 9.59 -21.67 -7.42
CA PRO A 20 9.12 -22.42 -6.26
C PRO A 20 8.57 -21.47 -5.19
N ARG A 21 7.49 -21.91 -4.54
CA ARG A 21 6.93 -21.25 -3.36
C ARG A 21 8.05 -21.11 -2.32
N ARG A 22 8.62 -19.91 -2.19
CA ARG A 22 9.31 -19.54 -0.97
C ARG A 22 8.21 -19.33 0.07
N ASP A 23 8.09 -20.31 0.97
CA ASP A 23 7.39 -20.13 2.23
C ASP A 23 7.88 -18.83 2.83
N GLY A 24 6.95 -17.87 2.88
CA GLY A 24 7.18 -16.56 3.46
C GLY A 24 7.36 -16.74 4.95
N HIS A 25 8.61 -16.91 5.38
CA HIS A 25 8.98 -16.56 6.74
C HIS A 25 8.49 -15.12 6.98
N PRO A 26 7.68 -14.87 8.02
CA PRO A 26 7.19 -13.53 8.30
C PRO A 26 8.43 -12.63 8.51
N PRO A 27 8.56 -11.46 7.84
CA PRO A 27 9.63 -10.53 8.13
C PRO A 27 9.34 -9.87 9.49
N GLY A 28 9.74 -10.57 10.55
CA GLY A 28 9.85 -10.05 11.89
C GLY A 28 11.19 -9.33 12.04
N ARG A 29 11.13 -8.00 11.96
CA ARG A 29 11.86 -7.04 12.80
C ARG A 29 13.39 -7.03 12.76
N GLY A 30 13.93 -5.87 12.36
CA GLY A 30 15.20 -5.35 12.90
C GLY A 30 16.09 -4.71 11.87
N GLY A 31 15.92 -3.40 11.63
CA GLY A 31 16.80 -2.63 10.77
C GLY A 31 16.40 -1.16 10.66
N ALA A 32 16.55 -0.42 11.75
CA ALA A 32 16.67 1.04 11.87
C ALA A 32 15.99 1.94 10.81
N GLY A 33 14.77 2.37 11.15
CA GLY A 33 14.16 3.61 10.69
C GLY A 33 13.39 4.21 11.85
N GLY A 34 14.11 4.69 12.88
CA GLY A 34 13.52 5.28 14.07
C GLY A 34 12.79 6.58 13.74
N GLY A 35 11.55 6.49 13.24
CA GLY A 35 10.74 7.65 12.87
C GLY A 35 9.38 7.32 12.27
N ALA A 36 9.25 6.22 11.51
CA ALA A 36 7.99 5.84 10.87
C ALA A 36 6.82 5.51 11.83
N PRO A 37 7.02 4.79 12.96
CA PRO A 37 5.88 4.46 13.84
C PRO A 37 5.34 5.69 14.58
N ARG A 38 6.18 6.70 14.85
CA ARG A 38 5.77 7.92 15.55
C ARG A 38 4.89 8.80 14.66
N ARG A 39 5.24 8.93 13.37
CA ARG A 39 4.46 9.70 12.40
C ARG A 39 3.08 9.09 12.17
N TYR A 40 3.01 7.77 11.95
CA TYR A 40 1.73 7.06 11.83
C TYR A 40 0.84 7.25 13.06
N ALA A 41 1.38 7.06 14.27
CA ALA A 41 0.63 7.23 15.50
C ALA A 41 0.14 8.68 15.71
N LYS A 42 0.96 9.67 15.35
CA LYS A 42 0.60 11.09 15.41
C LYS A 42 -0.50 11.44 14.41
N ASP A 43 -0.33 11.05 13.15
CA ASP A 43 -1.30 11.32 12.08
C ASP A 43 -2.65 10.64 12.38
N ARG A 44 -2.60 9.41 12.91
CA ARG A 44 -3.79 8.69 13.39
C ARG A 44 -4.51 9.46 14.49
N ARG A 45 -3.77 9.90 15.51
CA ARG A 45 -4.35 10.65 16.64
C ARG A 45 -4.92 11.98 16.19
N TYR A 46 -4.22 12.69 15.29
CA TYR A 46 -4.69 13.94 14.72
C TYR A 46 -5.99 13.76 13.92
N ALA A 47 -6.05 12.74 13.04
CA ALA A 47 -7.25 12.45 12.27
C ALA A 47 -8.44 12.02 13.15
N GLN A 48 -8.17 11.31 14.26
CA GLN A 48 -9.19 10.94 15.25
C GLN A 48 -9.73 12.15 16.02
N ASP A 49 -8.84 13.03 16.49
CA ASP A 49 -9.18 14.20 17.31
C ASP A 49 -9.91 15.26 16.50
N HIS A 50 -9.36 15.60 15.33
CA HIS A 50 -9.90 16.66 14.48
C HIS A 50 -11.01 16.19 13.53
N ARG A 51 -11.19 14.87 13.36
CA ARG A 51 -12.16 14.26 12.42
C ARG A 51 -12.06 14.81 10.99
N VAL A 52 -10.84 15.17 10.57
CA VAL A 52 -10.57 15.66 9.22
C VAL A 52 -9.87 14.60 8.40
N ASP A 53 -10.07 14.66 7.07
CA ASP A 53 -9.17 13.99 6.14
C ASP A 53 -7.77 14.57 6.34
N VAL A 54 -6.79 13.69 6.51
CA VAL A 54 -5.38 14.09 6.59
C VAL A 54 -4.71 13.56 5.32
N PRO A 55 -4.77 14.31 4.21
CA PRO A 55 -4.03 13.99 3.02
C PRO A 55 -2.59 14.41 3.29
N HIS A 56 -1.73 13.43 3.56
CA HIS A 56 -0.31 13.70 3.66
C HIS A 56 0.33 13.35 2.31
N PRO A 57 0.68 14.34 1.47
CA PRO A 57 1.12 14.09 0.08
C PRO A 57 2.39 13.23 0.01
N ASP A 58 3.24 13.29 1.03
CA ASP A 58 4.46 12.50 1.13
C ASP A 58 4.30 11.16 1.85
N ALA A 59 3.11 10.86 2.40
CA ALA A 59 2.89 9.60 3.09
C ALA A 59 2.32 8.55 2.12
N PRO A 60 2.78 7.29 2.19
CA PRO A 60 2.20 6.19 1.41
C PRO A 60 0.80 5.77 1.92
N TYR A 61 0.21 6.54 2.82
CA TYR A 61 -1.10 6.30 3.44
C TYR A 61 -1.89 7.60 3.64
N ALA A 62 -3.20 7.51 3.73
CA ALA A 62 -4.11 8.61 4.07
C ALA A 62 -5.20 8.14 5.03
N PHE A 63 -5.54 8.97 6.02
CA PHE A 63 -6.61 8.68 6.96
C PHE A 63 -7.89 9.44 6.60
N THR A 64 -8.99 8.71 6.52
CA THR A 64 -10.32 9.26 6.26
C THR A 64 -11.27 8.93 7.42
N PRO A 65 -12.05 9.90 7.92
CA PRO A 65 -13.15 9.61 8.83
C PRO A 65 -14.25 8.81 8.12
N ASP A 66 -14.83 7.84 8.82
CA ASP A 66 -15.98 7.04 8.39
C ASP A 66 -17.22 7.41 9.22
N THR A 67 -18.38 6.91 8.80
CA THR A 67 -19.62 7.07 9.57
C THR A 67 -19.52 6.36 10.93
N GLY A 68 -19.92 7.07 12.00
CA GLY A 68 -19.97 6.51 13.35
C GLY A 68 -18.63 6.49 14.12
N HIS A 69 -17.82 7.55 14.00
CA HIS A 69 -16.57 7.74 14.76
C HIS A 69 -15.45 6.73 14.46
N ARG A 70 -15.56 5.99 13.36
CA ARG A 70 -14.52 5.03 12.93
C ARG A 70 -13.57 5.73 11.97
N LEU A 71 -12.27 5.47 12.10
CA LEU A 71 -11.27 5.97 11.15
C LEU A 71 -10.93 4.86 10.15
N ARG A 72 -10.70 5.22 8.90
CA ARG A 72 -10.15 4.33 7.86
C ARG A 72 -8.77 4.83 7.46
N VAL A 73 -7.90 3.89 7.14
CA VAL A 73 -6.62 4.20 6.50
C VAL A 73 -6.62 3.58 5.10
N SER A 74 -6.19 4.38 4.15
CA SER A 74 -5.96 3.97 2.76
C SER A 74 -4.46 3.90 2.51
N PHE A 75 -3.96 2.83 1.90
CA PHE A 75 -2.55 2.69 1.51
C PHE A 75 -2.42 1.94 0.19
N ALA A 76 -1.28 2.08 -0.49
CA ALA A 76 -1.02 1.37 -1.75
C ALA A 76 -0.61 -0.09 -1.48
N CYS A 77 -1.18 -1.03 -2.22
CA CYS A 77 -0.73 -2.42 -2.19
C CYS A 77 0.75 -2.50 -2.61
N PRO A 78 1.65 -3.15 -1.85
CA PRO A 78 3.05 -3.26 -2.22
C PRO A 78 3.28 -4.14 -3.46
N THR A 79 2.27 -4.93 -3.86
CA THR A 79 2.37 -5.84 -5.03
C THR A 79 1.88 -5.19 -6.32
N CYS A 80 0.75 -4.47 -6.28
CA CYS A 80 0.09 -3.94 -7.48
C CYS A 80 -0.24 -2.45 -7.40
N HIS A 81 0.16 -1.76 -6.33
CA HIS A 81 -0.06 -0.33 -6.07
C HIS A 81 -1.55 0.10 -6.01
N GLN A 82 -2.49 -0.84 -6.09
CA GLN A 82 -3.91 -0.55 -5.88
C GLN A 82 -4.14 -0.02 -4.47
N ARG A 83 -4.92 1.07 -4.36
CA ARG A 83 -5.35 1.60 -3.05
C ARG A 83 -6.25 0.61 -2.33
N ILE A 84 -5.82 0.19 -1.16
CA ILE A 84 -6.57 -0.65 -0.22
C ILE A 84 -7.06 0.24 0.91
N ARG A 85 -8.32 0.06 1.33
CA ARG A 85 -8.94 0.81 2.44
C ARG A 85 -9.25 -0.15 3.58
N VAL A 86 -8.80 0.16 4.78
CA VAL A 86 -8.99 -0.70 5.96
C VAL A 86 -9.46 0.11 7.16
N PRO A 87 -10.25 -0.46 8.07
CA PRO A 87 -10.61 0.19 9.32
C PRO A 87 -9.39 0.28 10.26
N VAL A 88 -9.33 1.38 11.01
CA VAL A 88 -8.33 1.65 12.05
C VAL A 88 -8.87 1.13 13.38
N ARG A 89 -8.52 -0.09 13.76
CA ARG A 89 -9.08 -0.78 14.95
C ARG A 89 -8.10 -1.78 15.59
N GLY A 90 -6.79 -1.56 15.44
CA GLY A 90 -5.74 -2.49 15.83
C GLY A 90 -5.36 -3.42 14.68
N ARG A 91 -5.01 -4.67 15.00
CA ARG A 91 -4.57 -5.64 13.99
C ARG A 91 -5.71 -6.01 13.04
N VAL A 92 -5.51 -5.76 11.76
CA VAL A 92 -6.47 -6.09 10.69
C VAL A 92 -5.79 -6.86 9.57
N ARG A 93 -6.51 -7.81 8.98
CA ARG A 93 -6.10 -8.48 7.74
C ARG A 93 -6.83 -7.83 6.57
N ALA A 94 -6.05 -7.24 5.67
CA ALA A 94 -6.54 -6.56 4.48
C ALA A 94 -6.29 -7.44 3.26
N ARG A 95 -7.25 -7.52 2.34
CA ARG A 95 -7.07 -8.21 1.07
C ARG A 95 -7.15 -7.22 -0.08
N CYS A 96 -6.15 -7.24 -0.96
CA CYS A 96 -6.22 -6.47 -2.19
C CYS A 96 -7.28 -7.06 -3.13
N ALA A 97 -8.18 -6.23 -3.69
CA ALA A 97 -9.19 -6.70 -4.64
C ALA A 97 -8.59 -7.16 -5.98
N VAL A 98 -7.39 -6.68 -6.34
CA VAL A 98 -6.76 -6.94 -7.64
C VAL A 98 -5.86 -8.17 -7.59
N CYS A 99 -4.75 -8.10 -6.86
CA CYS A 99 -3.77 -9.19 -6.77
C CYS A 99 -4.13 -10.24 -5.71
N ARG A 100 -5.19 -10.02 -4.93
CA ARG A 100 -5.63 -10.89 -3.82
C ARG A 100 -4.62 -11.07 -2.69
N THR A 101 -3.49 -10.33 -2.69
CA THR A 101 -2.52 -10.32 -1.60
C THR A 101 -3.21 -9.99 -0.27
N VAL A 102 -2.91 -10.79 0.75
CA VAL A 102 -3.37 -10.57 2.13
C VAL A 102 -2.25 -9.91 2.90
N LEU A 103 -2.55 -8.77 3.53
CA LEU A 103 -1.62 -7.97 4.32
C LEU A 103 -2.10 -7.94 5.76
N GLU A 104 -1.17 -8.12 6.70
CA GLU A 104 -1.42 -7.87 8.12
C GLU A 104 -0.98 -6.44 8.45
N CYS A 105 -1.92 -5.63 8.92
CA CYS A 105 -1.68 -4.24 9.27
C CYS A 105 -2.06 -4.01 10.73
N ASP A 106 -1.19 -3.34 11.48
CA ASP A 106 -1.49 -2.86 12.83
C ASP A 106 -1.92 -1.39 12.66
N THR A 107 -3.22 -1.10 12.77
CA THR A 107 -3.82 0.21 12.48
C THR A 107 -4.30 0.96 13.71
#